data_AF-A0A9W6BWG1-F1
#
_entry.id   AF-A0A9W6BWG1-F1
#
_cell.length_a   1.000
_cell.length_b   1.000
_cell.length_c   1.000
_cell.angle_alpha   90.00
_cell.angle_beta   90.00
_cell.angle_gamma   90.00
#
_symmetry.space_group_name_H-M   'P 1'
#
loop_
_entity.id
_entity.type
_entity.pdbx_description
1 polymer ?
#
loop_
_entity_poly.entity_id
_entity_poly.type
_entity_poly.pdbx_seq_one_letter_code
_entity_poly.pdbx_strand_id
1 'polypeptide(L)'
;MEEYHQGVFMGFDTSKVSEPAENVYNVWTDPTVDYQVFLDTQPPRVIIDQAGAWQLGNRFIAAAREAFYWMKQLKENFMFHRAHSFILVNGLGPLFNIYAKSLDYLVEAAWESVIGLRKEVLIFLVVEALVIHLVCTIVECSLVYRLEAARLLGVLAIVGLPGPVLRQLAAADTKIVNDSDDESVDDESLAGSDDNTRAVKGAAGDGGSCVKESLQPAAANVTIASVAAAPPTRAVGTVSAEVGDTPAGAGCVNDREPGVAPLMVAGEAQRSNSAGQQEAGLKGRTMRAMRFQMSRKSRAPGDPFARSGNSSQRLQINGKTLVPSRTNLAKFMVPFLIWSLAALVVYIVTVIELNGMQTPLTSLNLASRIIYRYTRIRAIGAVFVSRDDAASKAVWRPVLSKELDVFESEYNALMYGGIPSSMENSTFRRYVEAATFASSSFAKVFFRQKICFRYDQRTCFQPGDEYYEITHNGLDAMVRRMVYEMRLLSLDDDKDVVYNSSRYAFTSIVGANDLYEGLQQTAQLFVDYSINHFNQVISMHTILLVISIGLVLAYFFFLLWPHLARTVRDATRQSALLSLVPPETDVRAHVRTVFKRALGRKKAGIKQQQQQQQQADAPKPPSRG
;
A
#
# COMPACT_ATOMS: atom_id res chain seq x y z
N MET A 1 -10.62 27.27 -14.09
CA MET A 1 -11.08 26.52 -15.29
C MET A 1 -9.92 26.31 -16.25
N GLU A 2 -9.37 27.38 -16.85
CA GLU A 2 -8.22 27.29 -17.78
C GLU A 2 -7.02 26.54 -17.18
N GLU A 3 -6.63 26.86 -15.95
CA GLU A 3 -5.59 26.15 -15.20
C GLU A 3 -5.84 24.64 -15.09
N TYR A 4 -7.09 24.21 -14.84
CA TYR A 4 -7.43 22.78 -14.80
C TYR A 4 -7.44 22.14 -16.20
N HIS A 5 -7.92 22.84 -17.23
CA HIS A 5 -7.87 22.36 -18.62
C HIS A 5 -6.43 22.17 -19.10
N GLN A 6 -5.57 23.13 -18.80
CA GLN A 6 -4.15 23.09 -19.13
C GLN A 6 -3.43 22.03 -18.28
N GLY A 7 -3.66 22.00 -16.98
CA GLY A 7 -3.00 21.09 -16.04
C GLY A 7 -3.33 19.60 -16.25
N VAL A 8 -4.52 19.26 -16.75
CA VAL A 8 -4.85 17.87 -17.10
C VAL A 8 -4.10 17.39 -18.36
N PHE A 9 -3.80 18.28 -19.31
CA PHE A 9 -3.09 17.91 -20.54
C PHE A 9 -1.56 18.04 -20.42
N MET A 10 -1.07 19.10 -19.78
CA MET A 10 0.35 19.45 -19.68
C MET A 10 1.00 19.01 -18.36
N GLY A 11 0.20 18.58 -17.39
CA GLY A 11 0.61 18.46 -15.98
C GLY A 11 0.43 19.77 -15.21
N PHE A 12 0.18 19.66 -13.91
CA PHE A 12 0.11 20.82 -12.99
C PHE A 12 1.48 21.34 -12.56
N ASP A 13 2.54 20.55 -12.75
CA ASP A 13 3.92 20.94 -12.46
C ASP A 13 4.59 21.53 -13.71
N THR A 14 4.80 22.85 -13.69
CA THR A 14 5.49 23.57 -14.78
C THR A 14 6.91 23.06 -15.11
N SER A 15 7.53 22.28 -14.21
CA SER A 15 8.87 21.71 -14.40
C SER A 15 8.86 20.34 -15.07
N LYS A 16 7.71 19.64 -15.12
CA LYS A 16 7.59 18.26 -15.62
C LYS A 16 6.28 18.05 -16.35
N VAL A 17 6.37 18.00 -17.68
CA VAL A 17 5.28 17.49 -18.52
C VAL A 17 5.15 15.99 -18.27
N SER A 18 4.07 15.58 -17.60
CA SER A 18 3.70 14.17 -17.49
C SER A 18 2.99 13.77 -18.78
N GLU A 19 3.63 12.94 -19.60
CA GLU A 19 2.97 12.38 -20.79
C GLU A 19 1.83 11.45 -20.33
N PRO A 20 0.57 11.74 -20.68
CA PRO A 20 -0.54 10.87 -20.32
C PRO A 20 -0.47 9.58 -21.15
N ALA A 21 -1.08 8.49 -20.66
CA ALA A 21 -1.13 7.23 -21.40
C ALA A 21 -1.70 7.46 -22.82
N GLU A 22 -1.16 6.75 -23.82
CA GLU A 22 -1.46 6.96 -25.25
C GLU A 22 -2.97 7.10 -25.55
N ASN A 23 -3.79 6.23 -24.96
CA ASN A 23 -5.25 6.27 -25.12
C ASN A 23 -5.90 7.56 -24.57
N VAL A 24 -5.35 8.14 -23.50
CA VAL A 24 -5.78 9.45 -22.96
C VAL A 24 -5.28 10.57 -23.87
N TYR A 25 -3.99 10.53 -24.28
CA TYR A 25 -3.41 11.51 -25.18
C TYR A 25 -4.22 11.67 -26.47
N ASN A 26 -4.55 10.56 -27.13
CA ASN A 26 -5.33 10.52 -28.38
C ASN A 26 -6.72 11.15 -28.22
N VAL A 27 -7.39 11.04 -27.05
CA VAL A 27 -8.67 11.72 -26.79
C VAL A 27 -8.52 13.25 -26.71
N TRP A 28 -7.33 13.74 -26.32
CA TRP A 28 -7.04 15.17 -26.24
C TRP A 28 -6.57 15.76 -27.57
N THR A 29 -5.80 15.01 -28.36
CA THR A 29 -5.23 15.49 -29.63
C THR A 29 -6.11 15.23 -30.84
N ASP A 30 -6.73 14.04 -30.93
CA ASP A 30 -7.26 13.57 -32.21
C ASP A 30 -8.64 14.19 -32.48
N PRO A 31 -8.90 14.67 -33.71
CA PRO A 31 -10.16 15.29 -34.10
C PRO A 31 -11.27 14.24 -34.26
N THR A 32 -11.69 13.64 -33.15
CA THR A 32 -12.64 12.51 -33.11
C THR A 32 -14.06 12.91 -32.73
N VAL A 33 -14.29 14.17 -32.37
CA VAL A 33 -15.59 14.67 -31.92
C VAL A 33 -16.06 15.85 -32.78
N ASP A 34 -17.21 15.65 -33.41
CA ASP A 34 -17.95 16.67 -34.14
C ASP A 34 -18.48 17.75 -33.19
N TYR A 35 -18.33 19.02 -33.55
CA TYR A 35 -18.88 20.15 -32.82
C TYR A 35 -19.33 21.26 -33.78
N GLN A 36 -20.20 22.16 -33.30
CA GLN A 36 -20.84 23.19 -34.14
C GLN A 36 -20.13 24.54 -34.02
N VAL A 37 -19.69 25.07 -35.16
CA VAL A 37 -19.14 26.43 -35.30
C VAL A 37 -20.24 27.36 -35.80
N PHE A 38 -20.54 28.41 -35.03
CA PHE A 38 -21.55 29.41 -35.34
C PHE A 38 -20.88 30.63 -36.00
N LEU A 39 -21.28 30.95 -37.24
CA LEU A 39 -20.72 32.04 -38.03
C LEU A 39 -21.73 33.17 -38.24
N ASP A 40 -21.31 34.40 -37.90
CA ASP A 40 -22.08 35.65 -38.07
C ASP A 40 -22.09 36.11 -39.54
N THR A 41 -22.57 35.22 -40.40
CA THR A 41 -22.86 35.50 -41.82
C THR A 41 -24.31 35.97 -41.96
N GLN A 42 -24.67 36.52 -43.12
CA GLN A 42 -26.06 36.86 -43.45
C GLN A 42 -26.49 36.02 -44.66
N PRO A 43 -27.37 35.02 -44.51
CA PRO A 43 -27.96 34.52 -43.26
C PRO A 43 -26.93 33.82 -42.34
N PRO A 44 -27.20 33.67 -41.03
CA PRO A 44 -26.32 32.94 -40.11
C PRO A 44 -26.08 31.51 -40.57
N ARG A 45 -24.86 31.00 -40.37
CA ARG A 45 -24.45 29.65 -40.80
C ARG A 45 -23.86 28.87 -39.63
N VAL A 46 -24.20 27.59 -39.59
CA VAL A 46 -23.58 26.60 -38.70
C VAL A 46 -22.74 25.67 -39.57
N ILE A 47 -21.49 25.45 -39.16
CA ILE A 47 -20.58 24.48 -39.77
C ILE A 47 -20.28 23.39 -38.74
N ILE A 48 -20.22 22.14 -39.16
CA ILE A 48 -19.73 21.04 -38.33
C ILE A 48 -18.24 20.90 -38.60
N ASP A 49 -17.43 20.92 -37.53
CA ASP A 49 -15.98 20.77 -37.55
C ASP A 49 -15.58 19.70 -36.52
N GLN A 50 -14.34 19.19 -36.59
CA GLN A 50 -13.86 18.12 -35.70
C GLN A 50 -12.70 18.59 -34.82
N ALA A 51 -12.71 18.19 -33.55
CA ALA A 51 -11.71 18.60 -32.57
C ALA A 51 -11.46 17.54 -31.49
N GLY A 52 -10.21 17.45 -31.02
CA GLY A 52 -9.85 16.76 -29.77
C GLY A 52 -10.14 17.61 -28.53
N ALA A 53 -10.07 17.02 -27.34
CA ALA A 53 -10.46 17.71 -26.10
C ALA A 53 -9.66 18.99 -25.86
N TRP A 54 -8.38 18.99 -26.23
CA TRP A 54 -7.50 20.16 -26.12
C TRP A 54 -8.03 21.36 -26.90
N GLN A 55 -8.34 21.15 -28.18
CA GLN A 55 -8.79 22.22 -29.07
C GLN A 55 -10.21 22.69 -28.70
N LEU A 56 -11.12 21.76 -28.43
CA LEU A 56 -12.51 22.09 -28.11
C LEU A 56 -12.62 22.80 -26.76
N GLY A 57 -11.87 22.37 -25.74
CA GLY A 57 -11.80 23.02 -24.43
C GLY A 57 -11.23 24.43 -24.50
N ASN A 58 -10.15 24.64 -25.27
CA ASN A 58 -9.60 25.99 -25.50
C ASN A 58 -10.58 26.91 -26.25
N ARG A 59 -11.28 26.41 -27.28
CA ARG A 59 -12.35 27.16 -27.97
C ARG A 59 -13.52 27.50 -27.03
N PHE A 60 -13.89 26.58 -26.13
CA PHE A 60 -14.92 26.83 -25.12
C PHE A 60 -14.51 27.88 -24.09
N ILE A 61 -13.26 27.85 -23.59
CA ILE A 61 -12.73 28.87 -22.68
C ILE A 61 -12.69 30.25 -23.36
N ALA A 62 -12.30 30.31 -24.64
CA ALA A 62 -12.34 31.54 -25.43
C ALA A 62 -13.78 32.07 -25.59
N ALA A 63 -14.73 31.20 -25.96
CA ALA A 63 -16.15 31.55 -26.06
C ALA A 63 -16.74 32.01 -24.72
N ALA A 64 -16.33 31.41 -23.59
CA ALA A 64 -16.75 31.81 -22.26
C ALA A 64 -16.21 33.21 -21.87
N ARG A 65 -14.94 33.52 -22.20
CA ARG A 65 -14.38 34.88 -22.05
C ARG A 65 -15.14 35.90 -22.88
N GLU A 66 -15.41 35.57 -24.15
CA GLU A 66 -16.23 36.40 -25.06
C GLU A 66 -17.65 36.61 -24.49
N ALA A 67 -18.27 35.56 -23.95
CA ALA A 67 -19.58 35.62 -23.32
C ALA A 67 -19.62 36.57 -22.11
N PHE A 68 -18.63 36.50 -21.20
CA PHE A 68 -18.57 37.42 -20.05
C PHE A 68 -18.49 38.89 -20.46
N TYR A 69 -17.78 39.20 -21.56
CA TYR A 69 -17.72 40.56 -22.10
C TYR A 69 -19.06 41.01 -22.70
N TRP A 70 -19.65 40.20 -23.60
CA TRP A 70 -20.88 40.58 -24.32
C TRP A 70 -22.15 40.52 -23.47
N MET A 71 -22.23 39.63 -22.47
CA MET A 71 -23.41 39.51 -21.60
C MET A 71 -23.74 40.83 -20.90
N LYS A 72 -22.73 41.60 -20.48
CA LYS A 72 -22.91 42.94 -19.89
C LYS A 72 -23.47 43.97 -20.88
N GLN A 73 -23.15 43.84 -22.17
CA GLN A 73 -23.52 44.81 -23.21
C GLN A 73 -24.87 44.48 -23.87
N LEU A 74 -25.08 43.21 -24.21
CA LEU A 74 -26.26 42.72 -24.93
C LEU A 74 -27.44 42.37 -24.00
N LYS A 75 -27.17 42.10 -22.70
CA LYS A 75 -28.17 41.68 -21.71
C LYS A 75 -29.01 40.49 -22.24
N GLU A 76 -30.32 40.61 -22.27
CA GLU A 76 -31.26 39.61 -22.80
C GLU A 76 -30.95 39.20 -24.25
N ASN A 77 -30.51 40.15 -25.10
CA ASN A 77 -30.14 39.85 -26.49
C ASN A 77 -28.89 38.96 -26.62
N PHE A 78 -28.15 38.72 -25.53
CA PHE A 78 -27.02 37.78 -25.52
C PHE A 78 -27.45 36.36 -25.91
N MET A 79 -28.72 35.98 -25.70
CA MET A 79 -29.21 34.64 -26.07
C MET A 79 -29.10 34.33 -27.57
N PHE A 80 -29.07 35.37 -28.43
CA PHE A 80 -28.91 35.25 -29.87
C PHE A 80 -27.45 35.32 -30.35
N HIS A 81 -26.49 35.57 -29.45
CA HIS A 81 -25.08 35.73 -29.80
C HIS A 81 -24.40 34.37 -30.07
N ARG A 82 -23.49 34.31 -31.06
CA ARG A 82 -22.76 33.07 -31.42
C ARG A 82 -22.11 32.36 -30.22
N ALA A 83 -21.57 33.11 -29.27
CA ALA A 83 -20.90 32.58 -28.08
C ALA A 83 -21.87 31.87 -27.12
N HIS A 84 -23.10 32.38 -26.99
CA HIS A 84 -24.15 31.72 -26.20
C HIS A 84 -24.51 30.37 -26.82
N SER A 85 -24.80 30.34 -28.13
CA SER A 85 -25.09 29.11 -28.87
C SER A 85 -23.93 28.10 -28.80
N PHE A 86 -22.68 28.57 -28.94
CA PHE A 86 -21.50 27.73 -28.83
C PHE A 86 -21.36 27.09 -27.44
N ILE A 87 -21.47 27.87 -26.37
CA ILE A 87 -21.37 27.38 -24.99
C ILE A 87 -22.49 26.38 -24.69
N LEU A 88 -23.72 26.70 -25.09
CA LEU A 88 -24.90 25.88 -24.83
C LEU A 88 -24.82 24.52 -25.55
N VAL A 89 -24.58 24.53 -26.87
CA VAL A 89 -24.61 23.31 -27.69
C VAL A 89 -23.35 22.48 -27.49
N ASN A 90 -22.16 23.09 -27.61
CA ASN A 90 -20.91 22.34 -27.56
C ASN A 90 -20.50 21.99 -26.13
N GLY A 91 -20.80 22.86 -25.16
CA GLY A 91 -20.50 22.62 -23.74
C GLY A 91 -21.28 21.45 -23.15
N LEU A 92 -22.61 21.44 -23.34
CA LEU A 92 -23.47 20.39 -22.79
C LEU A 92 -23.44 19.07 -23.57
N GLY A 93 -23.04 19.10 -24.85
CA GLY A 93 -22.94 17.91 -25.69
C GLY A 93 -21.49 17.44 -25.90
N PRO A 94 -20.87 17.73 -27.08
CA PRO A 94 -19.51 17.31 -27.46
C PRO A 94 -18.45 17.42 -26.36
N LEU A 95 -18.29 18.59 -25.72
CA LEU A 95 -17.23 18.86 -24.76
C LEU A 95 -17.40 18.05 -23.48
N PHE A 96 -18.63 17.90 -22.98
CA PHE A 96 -18.90 17.02 -21.85
C PHE A 96 -18.55 15.56 -22.18
N ASN A 97 -18.97 15.08 -23.36
CA ASN A 97 -18.77 13.69 -23.76
C ASN A 97 -17.28 13.35 -23.89
N ILE A 98 -16.46 14.27 -24.41
CA ILE A 98 -15.02 14.04 -24.56
C ILE A 98 -14.26 14.08 -23.22
N TYR A 99 -14.67 14.94 -22.27
CA TYR A 99 -14.11 14.89 -20.91
C TYR A 99 -14.51 13.62 -20.14
N ALA A 100 -15.78 13.19 -20.24
CA ALA A 100 -16.22 11.94 -19.63
C ALA A 100 -15.44 10.73 -20.19
N LYS A 101 -15.23 10.69 -21.51
CA LYS A 101 -14.39 9.70 -22.18
C LYS A 101 -12.93 9.77 -21.71
N SER A 102 -12.36 10.97 -21.57
CA SER A 102 -11.00 11.16 -21.04
C SER A 102 -10.85 10.66 -19.60
N LEU A 103 -11.86 10.86 -18.75
CA LEU A 103 -11.85 10.36 -17.38
C LEU A 103 -11.87 8.82 -17.36
N ASP A 104 -12.78 8.22 -18.13
CA ASP A 104 -12.89 6.75 -18.20
C ASP A 104 -11.57 6.10 -18.68
N TYR A 105 -10.83 6.71 -19.62
CA TYR A 105 -9.49 6.25 -20.01
C TYR A 105 -8.40 6.50 -18.95
N LEU A 106 -8.44 7.63 -18.23
CA LEU A 106 -7.48 7.91 -17.17
C LEU A 106 -7.60 6.90 -16.03
N VAL A 107 -8.83 6.52 -15.69
CA VAL A 107 -9.11 5.49 -14.68
C VAL A 107 -8.72 4.10 -15.18
N GLU A 108 -8.99 3.74 -16.43
CA GLU A 108 -8.53 2.43 -16.97
C GLU A 108 -6.99 2.36 -17.02
N ALA A 109 -6.28 3.44 -17.37
CA ALA A 109 -4.82 3.48 -17.32
C ALA A 109 -4.28 3.32 -15.88
N ALA A 110 -4.91 3.97 -14.89
CA ALA A 110 -4.57 3.76 -13.48
C ALA A 110 -4.84 2.32 -13.02
N TRP A 111 -5.94 1.72 -13.49
CA TRP A 111 -6.33 0.33 -13.20
C TRP A 111 -5.36 -0.69 -13.81
N GLU A 112 -4.95 -0.49 -15.06
CA GLU A 112 -3.91 -1.28 -15.72
C GLU A 112 -2.56 -1.16 -15.00
N SER A 113 -2.19 0.05 -14.54
CA SER A 113 -0.99 0.27 -13.73
C SER A 113 -1.02 -0.52 -12.40
N VAL A 114 -2.16 -0.55 -11.70
CA VAL A 114 -2.35 -1.37 -10.48
C VAL A 114 -2.26 -2.87 -10.80
N ILE A 115 -2.80 -3.33 -11.93
CA ILE A 115 -2.65 -4.73 -12.38
C ILE A 115 -1.19 -5.06 -12.71
N GLY A 116 -0.46 -4.14 -13.34
CA GLY A 116 0.97 -4.23 -13.62
C GLY A 116 1.78 -4.39 -12.33
N LEU A 117 1.61 -3.46 -11.39
CA LEU A 117 2.27 -3.49 -10.08
C LEU A 117 1.98 -4.80 -9.33
N ARG A 118 0.73 -5.26 -9.30
CA ARG A 118 0.36 -6.55 -8.69
C ARG A 118 1.08 -7.72 -9.34
N LYS A 119 1.20 -7.73 -10.67
CA LYS A 119 1.92 -8.77 -11.44
C LYS A 119 3.41 -8.75 -11.11
N GLU A 120 4.02 -7.57 -11.01
CA GLU A 120 5.42 -7.40 -10.62
C GLU A 120 5.68 -7.88 -9.19
N VAL A 121 4.86 -7.48 -8.22
CA VAL A 121 4.95 -7.95 -6.82
C VAL A 121 4.78 -9.48 -6.73
N LEU A 122 3.88 -10.08 -7.53
CA LEU A 122 3.76 -11.54 -7.62
C LEU A 122 5.03 -12.19 -8.19
N ILE A 123 5.66 -11.59 -9.20
CA ILE A 123 6.93 -12.08 -9.76
C ILE A 123 8.06 -11.97 -8.73
N PHE A 124 8.14 -10.85 -8.00
CA PHE A 124 9.10 -10.68 -6.90
C PHE A 124 8.88 -11.72 -5.78
N LEU A 125 7.64 -11.97 -5.36
CA LEU A 125 7.29 -13.01 -4.39
C LEU A 125 7.83 -14.39 -4.85
N VAL A 126 7.60 -14.78 -6.11
CA VAL A 126 8.06 -16.08 -6.62
C VAL A 126 9.58 -16.14 -6.80
N VAL A 127 10.19 -15.11 -7.38
CA VAL A 127 11.64 -15.12 -7.69
C VAL A 127 12.47 -14.90 -6.42
N GLU A 128 12.16 -13.88 -5.62
CA GLU A 128 12.92 -13.54 -4.42
C GLU A 128 12.57 -14.46 -3.25
N ALA A 129 11.31 -14.42 -2.79
CA ALA A 129 10.91 -15.07 -1.54
C ALA A 129 10.79 -16.60 -1.63
N LEU A 130 10.66 -17.18 -2.83
CA LEU A 130 10.75 -18.63 -3.02
C LEU A 130 12.10 -19.07 -3.62
N VAL A 131 12.47 -18.62 -4.83
CA VAL A 131 13.66 -19.17 -5.50
C VAL A 131 14.97 -18.71 -4.85
N ILE A 132 15.21 -17.40 -4.72
CA ILE A 132 16.46 -16.88 -4.14
C ILE A 132 16.58 -17.32 -2.68
N HIS A 133 15.54 -17.15 -1.88
CA HIS A 133 15.53 -17.56 -0.47
C HIS A 133 15.78 -19.06 -0.27
N LEU A 134 15.18 -19.94 -1.09
CA LEU A 134 15.44 -21.39 -1.01
C LEU A 134 16.88 -21.73 -1.43
N VAL A 135 17.42 -21.10 -2.47
CA VAL A 135 18.82 -21.26 -2.87
C VAL A 135 19.77 -20.79 -1.76
N CYS A 136 19.53 -19.62 -1.17
CA CYS A 136 20.29 -19.11 -0.02
C CYS A 136 20.22 -20.08 1.17
N THR A 137 19.03 -20.59 1.51
CA THR A 137 18.85 -21.61 2.56
C THR A 137 19.69 -22.86 2.30
N ILE A 138 19.71 -23.35 1.06
CA ILE A 138 20.47 -24.54 0.66
C ILE A 138 21.99 -24.26 0.71
N VAL A 139 22.42 -23.08 0.25
CA VAL A 139 23.83 -22.67 0.28
C VAL A 139 24.32 -22.48 1.71
N GLU A 140 23.58 -21.78 2.57
CA GLU A 140 23.92 -21.62 3.99
C GLU A 140 23.97 -22.98 4.70
N CYS A 141 22.96 -23.83 4.52
CA CYS A 141 22.94 -25.18 5.10
C CYS A 141 24.15 -26.01 4.64
N SER A 142 24.53 -25.91 3.36
CA SER A 142 25.72 -26.55 2.79
C SER A 142 27.02 -25.98 3.40
N LEU A 143 27.12 -24.67 3.59
CA LEU A 143 28.28 -24.00 4.21
C LEU A 143 28.43 -24.36 5.68
N VAL A 144 27.36 -24.28 6.47
CA VAL A 144 27.36 -24.66 7.90
C VAL A 144 27.67 -26.15 8.06
N TYR A 145 27.13 -27.01 7.20
CA TYR A 145 27.46 -28.44 7.19
C TYR A 145 28.94 -28.68 6.84
N ARG A 146 29.52 -27.95 5.86
CA ARG A 146 30.95 -28.02 5.53
C ARG A 146 31.83 -27.52 6.66
N LEU A 147 31.44 -26.44 7.34
CA LEU A 147 32.14 -25.86 8.49
C LEU A 147 32.18 -26.84 9.66
N GLU A 148 31.04 -27.42 10.04
CA GLU A 148 30.98 -28.46 11.07
C GLU A 148 31.76 -29.73 10.68
N ALA A 149 31.71 -30.14 9.41
CA ALA A 149 32.51 -31.26 8.92
C ALA A 149 34.03 -30.98 8.99
N ALA A 150 34.47 -29.76 8.67
CA ALA A 150 35.86 -29.33 8.79
C ALA A 150 36.30 -29.29 10.27
N ARG A 151 35.47 -28.74 11.17
CA ARG A 151 35.72 -28.74 12.61
C ARG A 151 35.84 -30.16 13.16
N LEU A 152 34.94 -31.06 12.78
CA LEU A 152 35.03 -32.47 13.16
C LEU A 152 36.28 -33.16 12.62
N LEU A 153 36.77 -32.78 11.44
CA LEU A 153 37.98 -33.35 10.84
C LEU A 153 39.25 -32.98 11.64
N GLY A 154 39.31 -31.76 12.19
CA GLY A 154 40.34 -31.35 13.15
C GLY A 154 40.30 -32.17 14.45
N VAL A 155 39.11 -32.30 15.05
CA VAL A 155 38.92 -33.16 16.25
C VAL A 155 39.26 -34.63 15.97
N LEU A 156 38.93 -35.15 14.79
CA LEU A 156 39.21 -36.52 14.36
C LEU A 156 40.72 -36.81 14.29
N ALA A 157 41.53 -35.81 13.90
CA ALA A 157 42.99 -35.93 13.84
C ALA A 157 43.60 -36.19 15.23
N ILE A 158 43.04 -35.55 16.27
CA ILE A 158 43.45 -35.74 17.67
C ILE A 158 42.93 -37.07 18.22
N VAL A 159 41.66 -37.42 17.98
CA VAL A 159 41.04 -38.68 18.44
C VAL A 159 41.68 -39.93 17.80
N GLY A 160 42.35 -39.78 16.65
CA GLY A 160 43.11 -40.84 16.01
C GLY A 160 44.36 -41.29 16.76
N LEU A 161 44.94 -40.42 17.60
CA LEU A 161 46.18 -40.69 18.33
C LEU A 161 46.07 -41.92 19.26
N PRO A 162 47.18 -42.62 19.55
CA PRO A 162 47.17 -43.74 20.48
C PRO A 162 46.64 -43.36 21.86
N GLY A 163 45.88 -44.27 22.48
CA GLY A 163 45.27 -44.06 23.81
C GLY A 163 46.24 -43.54 24.90
N PRO A 164 47.50 -44.02 25.00
CA PRO A 164 48.48 -43.48 25.94
C PRO A 164 48.83 -42.01 25.66
N VAL A 165 49.08 -41.64 24.40
CA VAL A 165 49.40 -40.27 23.98
C VAL A 165 48.21 -39.34 24.26
N LEU A 166 46.98 -39.79 24.01
CA LEU A 166 45.77 -39.03 24.37
C LEU A 166 45.65 -38.78 25.88
N ARG A 167 46.02 -39.74 26.73
CA ARG A 167 46.03 -39.54 28.20
C ARG A 167 47.13 -38.57 28.61
N GLN A 168 48.31 -38.64 27.98
CA GLN A 168 49.42 -37.74 28.27
C GLN A 168 49.11 -36.30 27.85
N LEU A 169 48.52 -36.10 26.66
CA LEU A 169 48.03 -34.79 26.20
C LEU A 169 46.87 -34.25 27.05
N ALA A 170 46.04 -35.12 27.62
CA ALA A 170 44.96 -34.72 28.53
C ALA A 170 45.44 -34.42 29.97
N ALA A 171 46.60 -34.95 30.36
CA ALA A 171 47.26 -34.67 31.65
C ALA A 171 48.27 -33.52 31.57
N ALA A 172 48.75 -33.18 30.37
CA ALA A 172 49.55 -31.99 30.14
C ALA A 172 48.65 -30.74 30.26
N ASP A 173 48.80 -30.02 31.37
CA ASP A 173 48.16 -28.71 31.53
C ASP A 173 48.63 -27.79 30.40
N THR A 174 47.72 -27.49 29.49
CA THR A 174 47.97 -26.57 28.38
C THR A 174 47.96 -25.15 28.93
N LYS A 175 49.09 -24.76 29.52
CA LYS A 175 49.44 -23.36 29.72
C LYS A 175 49.64 -22.75 28.33
N ILE A 176 48.52 -22.35 27.71
CA ILE A 176 48.52 -21.62 26.45
C ILE A 176 49.28 -20.33 26.73
N VAL A 177 50.51 -20.24 26.22
CA VAL A 177 51.27 -18.99 26.19
C VAL A 177 50.53 -18.06 25.26
N ASN A 178 49.58 -17.33 25.84
CA ASN A 178 48.78 -16.32 25.19
C ASN A 178 49.35 -14.91 25.50
N ASP A 179 50.45 -14.87 26.26
CA ASP A 179 51.29 -13.72 26.59
C ASP A 179 52.24 -13.46 25.40
N SER A 180 51.64 -13.05 24.28
CA SER A 180 52.34 -12.27 23.25
C SER A 180 51.91 -10.82 23.44
N ASP A 181 52.31 -10.25 24.58
CA ASP A 181 52.32 -8.81 24.80
C ASP A 181 53.39 -8.22 23.88
N ASP A 182 53.05 -8.06 22.59
CA ASP A 182 53.75 -7.14 21.70
C ASP A 182 53.35 -5.72 22.13
N GLU A 183 54.04 -5.21 23.15
CA GLU A 183 54.02 -3.79 23.48
C GLU A 183 54.52 -3.00 22.26
N SER A 184 53.64 -2.20 21.66
CA SER A 184 54.02 -1.27 20.60
C SER A 184 54.80 -0.11 21.22
N VAL A 185 56.10 -0.07 20.90
CA VAL A 185 57.10 0.89 21.37
C VAL A 185 56.66 2.35 21.17
N ASP A 186 57.11 3.21 22.09
CA ASP A 186 56.87 4.65 22.17
C ASP A 186 57.22 5.44 20.90
N ASP A 187 56.51 6.55 20.71
CA ASP A 187 56.92 7.67 19.86
C ASP A 187 56.84 8.96 20.70
N GLU A 188 57.96 9.32 21.35
CA GLU A 188 58.06 10.56 22.15
C GLU A 188 58.20 11.79 21.25
N SER A 189 57.58 12.91 21.63
CA SER A 189 58.31 14.20 21.65
C SER A 189 57.62 15.35 22.39
N LEU A 190 58.45 16.08 23.15
CA LEU A 190 58.37 17.51 23.50
C LEU A 190 57.51 17.99 24.70
N ALA A 191 58.16 17.93 25.87
CA ALA A 191 58.74 19.11 26.58
C ALA A 191 57.88 20.07 27.44
N GLY A 192 58.36 20.26 28.68
CA GLY A 192 58.12 21.41 29.56
C GLY A 192 56.82 21.33 30.39
N SER A 193 56.76 21.86 31.62
CA SER A 193 57.81 22.39 32.51
C SER A 193 57.26 22.42 33.95
N ASP A 194 58.14 22.37 34.93
CA ASP A 194 58.04 23.12 36.20
C ASP A 194 56.78 22.99 37.12
N ASP A 195 57.01 22.29 38.22
CA ASP A 195 57.16 22.91 39.56
C ASP A 195 56.10 22.73 40.68
N ASN A 196 56.67 22.52 41.87
CA ASN A 196 56.22 22.76 43.25
C ASN A 196 54.77 22.49 43.75
N THR A 197 54.77 21.55 44.72
CA THR A 197 54.29 21.71 46.11
C THR A 197 52.84 21.43 46.55
N ARG A 198 52.84 20.83 47.75
CA ARG A 198 51.91 20.97 48.88
C ARG A 198 50.55 20.28 48.85
N ALA A 199 50.48 19.25 49.69
CA ALA A 199 49.25 18.80 50.31
C ALA A 199 48.61 19.90 51.19
N VAL A 200 47.29 20.07 51.08
CA VAL A 200 46.41 20.61 52.14
C VAL A 200 45.15 19.75 52.21
N LYS A 201 44.62 19.63 53.43
CA LYS A 201 43.49 18.78 53.84
C LYS A 201 42.14 19.48 53.63
N GLY A 202 41.09 18.67 53.38
CA GLY A 202 39.67 18.99 53.57
C GLY A 202 38.92 19.26 52.26
N ALA A 203 37.60 19.18 52.19
CA ALA A 203 36.54 18.62 53.04
C ALA A 203 35.20 18.92 52.34
N ALA A 204 34.32 17.92 52.20
CA ALA A 204 32.86 18.02 52.03
C ALA A 204 32.21 18.85 50.87
N GLY A 205 31.21 18.23 50.21
CA GLY A 205 30.23 18.87 49.31
C GLY A 205 30.72 19.10 47.87
N ASP A 206 29.86 19.20 46.86
CA ASP A 206 28.42 18.87 46.75
C ASP A 206 28.07 18.76 45.24
N GLY A 207 26.91 18.18 44.89
CA GLY A 207 26.11 18.53 43.72
C GLY A 207 26.71 18.47 42.29
N GLY A 208 26.33 17.43 41.54
CA GLY A 208 25.53 17.67 40.33
C GLY A 208 26.21 18.07 39.00
N SER A 209 26.79 17.09 38.32
CA SER A 209 26.62 16.82 36.87
C SER A 209 26.50 18.02 35.89
N CYS A 210 27.62 18.43 35.29
CA CYS A 210 27.62 19.19 34.03
C CYS A 210 27.61 18.21 32.83
N VAL A 211 26.67 18.38 31.88
CA VAL A 211 26.67 17.63 30.61
C VAL A 211 27.24 18.51 29.51
N LYS A 212 28.38 18.12 28.96
CA LYS A 212 28.89 18.65 27.70
C LYS A 212 28.28 17.91 26.51
N GLU A 213 27.66 18.68 25.62
CA GLU A 213 28.06 18.80 24.22
C GLU A 213 28.73 17.58 23.54
N SER A 214 28.06 17.01 22.54
CA SER A 214 28.68 16.23 21.46
C SER A 214 27.81 16.29 20.20
N LEU A 215 28.46 16.53 19.06
CA LEU A 215 27.84 16.65 17.73
C LEU A 215 27.24 15.32 17.24
N GLN A 216 26.18 15.40 16.44
CA GLN A 216 25.96 14.50 15.30
C GLN A 216 25.48 15.30 14.07
N PRO A 217 25.84 14.85 12.84
CA PRO A 217 25.63 15.63 11.62
C PRO A 217 24.20 15.48 11.06
N ALA A 218 23.78 16.51 10.32
CA ALA A 218 22.47 16.55 9.67
C ALA A 218 22.35 15.53 8.53
N ALA A 219 21.36 14.65 8.61
CA ALA A 219 20.83 13.92 7.46
C ALA A 219 19.69 14.72 6.82
N ALA A 220 19.62 14.71 5.48
CA ALA A 220 18.66 15.51 4.74
C ALA A 220 17.22 15.01 4.90
N ASN A 221 16.33 15.83 5.46
CA ASN A 221 14.90 15.61 5.39
C ASN A 221 14.38 15.94 3.99
N VAL A 222 13.97 14.90 3.25
CA VAL A 222 13.18 15.06 2.03
C VAL A 222 11.73 15.33 2.43
N THR A 223 11.36 16.60 2.55
CA THR A 223 9.96 17.02 2.67
C THR A 223 9.28 16.89 1.31
N ILE A 224 8.51 15.82 1.11
CA ILE A 224 7.55 15.75 0.00
C ILE A 224 6.39 16.67 0.37
N ALA A 225 6.26 17.78 -0.37
CA ALA A 225 5.23 18.78 -0.10
C ALA A 225 3.83 18.22 -0.39
N SER A 226 2.92 18.37 0.57
CA SER A 226 1.50 18.10 0.42
C SER A 226 0.88 19.10 -0.57
N VAL A 227 0.48 18.63 -1.76
CA VAL A 227 -0.25 19.45 -2.73
C VAL A 227 -1.74 19.48 -2.34
N ALA A 228 -2.07 20.32 -1.37
CA ALA A 228 -3.43 20.70 -1.02
C ALA A 228 -3.57 22.23 -1.20
N ALA A 229 -3.71 22.64 -2.46
CA ALA A 229 -3.78 24.06 -2.83
C ALA A 229 -5.18 24.64 -2.53
N ALA A 230 -5.39 25.10 -1.30
CA ALA A 230 -6.40 26.11 -1.02
C ALA A 230 -5.99 27.44 -1.71
N PRO A 231 -6.96 28.25 -2.21
CA PRO A 231 -6.64 29.45 -2.98
C PRO A 231 -5.98 30.55 -2.11
N PRO A 232 -4.93 31.23 -2.60
CA PRO A 232 -4.32 32.34 -1.86
C PRO A 232 -5.19 33.60 -1.94
N THR A 233 -5.72 34.04 -0.79
CA THR A 233 -6.38 35.34 -0.65
C THR A 233 -5.38 36.48 -0.76
N ARG A 234 -5.27 37.06 -1.95
CA ARG A 234 -4.35 38.18 -2.23
C ARG A 234 -4.94 39.50 -1.74
N ALA A 235 -4.39 40.03 -0.64
CA ALA A 235 -4.78 41.33 -0.09
C ALA A 235 -4.25 42.51 -0.92
N VAL A 236 -5.15 43.43 -1.28
CA VAL A 236 -4.87 44.82 -1.70
C VAL A 236 -6.04 45.69 -1.21
N GLY A 237 -5.77 46.77 -0.47
CA GLY A 237 -6.83 47.71 -0.07
C GLY A 237 -6.63 48.41 1.28
N THR A 238 -5.62 49.28 1.38
CA THR A 238 -5.49 50.23 2.49
C THR A 238 -6.55 51.33 2.41
N VAL A 239 -7.43 51.44 3.42
CA VAL A 239 -8.21 52.64 3.73
C VAL A 239 -8.25 52.82 5.25
N SER A 240 -8.13 54.07 5.74
CA SER A 240 -8.11 54.42 7.16
C SER A 240 -9.47 54.90 7.67
N ALA A 241 -9.87 54.47 8.87
CA ALA A 241 -10.70 55.15 9.88
C ALA A 241 -10.91 54.15 11.05
N GLU A 242 -10.29 54.31 12.22
CA GLU A 242 -10.63 55.19 13.36
C GLU A 242 -11.63 54.59 14.38
N VAL A 243 -11.20 54.57 15.65
CA VAL A 243 -11.97 54.49 16.92
C VAL A 243 -12.75 53.20 17.25
N GLY A 244 -12.58 52.69 18.49
CA GLY A 244 -13.61 51.85 19.14
C GLY A 244 -13.16 50.69 20.06
N ASP A 245 -12.59 51.02 21.22
CA ASP A 245 -12.61 50.30 22.53
C ASP A 245 -12.74 48.76 22.69
N THR A 246 -11.92 48.26 23.63
CA THR A 246 -12.02 46.92 24.26
C THR A 246 -12.91 46.95 25.51
N PRO A 247 -13.63 45.85 25.83
CA PRO A 247 -13.19 44.98 26.94
C PRO A 247 -13.32 43.47 26.57
N ALA A 248 -12.44 42.56 27.00
CA ALA A 248 -12.13 42.11 28.36
C ALA A 248 -13.28 41.34 29.05
N GLY A 249 -13.16 40.00 29.12
CA GLY A 249 -14.08 39.06 29.77
C GLY A 249 -13.95 37.68 29.10
N ALA A 250 -13.14 36.73 29.57
CA ALA A 250 -13.18 36.01 30.86
C ALA A 250 -14.51 35.26 31.05
N GLY A 251 -14.50 33.93 30.82
CA GLY A 251 -15.69 33.08 30.94
C GLY A 251 -15.40 31.61 30.64
N CYS A 252 -14.88 30.87 31.61
CA CYS A 252 -14.76 29.42 31.53
C CYS A 252 -16.13 28.77 31.81
N VAL A 253 -16.60 27.88 30.95
CA VAL A 253 -17.64 26.90 31.30
C VAL A 253 -17.20 25.52 30.83
N ASN A 254 -17.01 24.61 31.79
CA ASN A 254 -16.92 23.18 31.53
C ASN A 254 -18.35 22.64 31.59
N ASP A 255 -18.89 22.16 30.48
CA ASP A 255 -20.08 21.30 30.52
C ASP A 255 -19.70 19.84 30.32
N ARG A 256 -20.03 19.06 31.35
CA ARG A 256 -19.75 17.65 31.53
C ARG A 256 -21.02 17.04 32.08
N GLU A 257 -21.67 16.15 31.33
CA GLU A 257 -22.55 15.04 31.75
C GLU A 257 -23.47 14.61 30.58
N PRO A 258 -24.15 13.45 30.65
CA PRO A 258 -23.62 12.16 31.06
C PRO A 258 -23.94 11.05 30.03
N GLY A 259 -23.35 9.87 30.20
CA GLY A 259 -23.67 8.70 29.37
C GLY A 259 -25.02 8.07 29.73
N VAL A 260 -25.75 7.61 28.71
CA VAL A 260 -26.93 6.74 28.87
C VAL A 260 -26.68 5.42 28.13
N ALA A 261 -26.71 4.31 28.86
CA ALA A 261 -26.59 2.96 28.35
C ALA A 261 -27.98 2.38 27.96
N PRO A 262 -28.06 1.32 27.14
CA PRO A 262 -29.22 1.09 26.27
C PRO A 262 -30.37 0.33 26.93
N LEU A 263 -31.59 0.62 26.47
CA LEU A 263 -32.80 -0.13 26.81
C LEU A 263 -33.02 -1.29 25.82
N MET A 264 -33.24 -2.50 26.34
CA MET A 264 -33.70 -3.64 25.55
C MET A 264 -35.18 -3.50 25.18
N VAL A 265 -35.55 -3.90 23.96
CA VAL A 265 -36.93 -4.33 23.63
C VAL A 265 -36.85 -5.66 22.89
N ALA A 266 -37.53 -6.67 23.43
CA ALA A 266 -37.73 -7.96 22.79
C ALA A 266 -39.00 -7.96 21.94
N GLY A 267 -39.03 -8.76 20.87
CA GLY A 267 -40.18 -8.88 19.97
C GLY A 267 -40.02 -10.04 18.99
N GLU A 268 -40.47 -11.23 19.40
CA GLU A 268 -40.41 -12.48 18.62
C GLU A 268 -41.74 -12.77 17.90
N ALA A 269 -41.68 -13.08 16.60
CA ALA A 269 -42.60 -13.97 15.83
C ALA A 269 -42.06 -14.08 14.39
N GLN A 270 -41.56 -15.23 13.92
CA GLN A 270 -42.33 -16.31 13.26
C GLN A 270 -43.23 -15.81 12.11
N ARG A 271 -43.21 -16.34 10.88
CA ARG A 271 -42.90 -17.74 10.46
C ARG A 271 -42.65 -17.89 8.94
N SER A 272 -42.04 -19.03 8.58
CA SER A 272 -42.04 -19.73 7.25
C SER A 272 -41.36 -19.01 6.05
N ASN A 273 -40.83 -19.67 5.00
CA ASN A 273 -40.51 -21.10 4.72
C ASN A 273 -39.39 -21.11 3.62
N SER A 274 -38.26 -21.83 3.71
CA SER A 274 -37.96 -23.29 3.71
C SER A 274 -37.54 -23.87 2.34
N ALA A 275 -36.23 -23.97 2.10
CA ALA A 275 -35.50 -25.03 1.36
C ALA A 275 -34.08 -24.53 0.99
N GLY A 276 -32.97 -25.19 1.31
CA GLY A 276 -32.77 -26.33 2.21
C GLY A 276 -31.46 -27.06 1.92
N GLN A 277 -30.56 -27.19 2.90
CA GLN A 277 -29.64 -28.33 2.96
C GLN A 277 -29.15 -28.54 4.39
N GLN A 278 -29.10 -29.81 4.79
CA GLN A 278 -28.65 -30.25 6.10
C GLN A 278 -27.12 -30.32 6.11
N GLU A 279 -26.49 -29.97 7.23
CA GLU A 279 -25.74 -30.99 7.97
C GLU A 279 -25.64 -30.64 9.47
N ALA A 280 -25.53 -31.68 10.30
CA ALA A 280 -25.78 -31.59 11.73
C ALA A 280 -24.54 -31.13 12.51
N GLY A 281 -24.72 -30.20 13.44
CA GLY A 281 -23.67 -29.81 14.38
C GLY A 281 -23.41 -30.86 15.46
N LEU A 282 -22.19 -30.87 16.00
CA LEU A 282 -21.88 -31.61 17.22
C LEU A 282 -20.93 -30.84 18.14
N LYS A 283 -21.34 -30.81 19.41
CA LYS A 283 -20.88 -29.96 20.51
C LYS A 283 -19.37 -29.98 20.77
N GLY A 284 -18.91 -28.85 21.31
CA GLY A 284 -17.53 -28.59 21.67
C GLY A 284 -16.85 -29.65 22.54
N ARG A 285 -15.52 -29.71 22.37
CA ARG A 285 -14.63 -30.48 23.22
C ARG A 285 -13.31 -29.71 23.39
N THR A 286 -12.88 -29.59 24.64
CA THR A 286 -11.66 -28.88 25.04
C THR A 286 -10.41 -29.38 24.32
N MET A 287 -9.57 -28.48 23.81
CA MET A 287 -8.27 -28.84 23.25
C MET A 287 -7.33 -29.38 24.32
N ARG A 288 -7.26 -30.71 24.42
CA ARG A 288 -6.27 -31.44 25.22
C ARG A 288 -5.04 -31.70 24.35
N ALA A 289 -3.86 -31.32 24.84
CA ALA A 289 -2.62 -31.35 24.07
C ALA A 289 -2.35 -32.71 23.39
N MET A 290 -2.20 -32.71 22.05
CA MET A 290 -1.78 -33.90 21.30
C MET A 290 -0.29 -34.17 21.53
N ARG A 291 -0.01 -34.98 22.55
CA ARG A 291 1.28 -35.61 22.75
C ARG A 291 1.45 -36.69 21.67
N PHE A 292 2.24 -36.41 20.63
CA PHE A 292 2.59 -37.37 19.58
C PHE A 292 3.38 -38.56 20.16
N GLN A 293 2.67 -39.56 20.70
CA GLN A 293 3.23 -40.89 20.94
C GLN A 293 3.31 -41.63 19.60
N MET A 294 4.49 -41.68 19.01
CA MET A 294 4.76 -42.60 17.90
C MET A 294 4.57 -44.04 18.40
N SER A 295 3.53 -44.70 17.91
CA SER A 295 3.25 -46.10 18.18
C SER A 295 4.43 -46.96 17.70
N ARG A 296 5.12 -47.62 18.65
CA ARG A 296 6.04 -48.72 18.34
C ARG A 296 5.23 -49.92 17.86
N LYS A 297 4.95 -49.97 16.56
CA LYS A 297 4.37 -51.16 15.93
C LYS A 297 5.42 -52.28 15.95
N SER A 298 5.23 -53.24 16.85
CA SER A 298 6.01 -54.47 16.95
C SER A 298 6.11 -55.14 15.57
N ARG A 299 7.33 -55.36 15.08
CA ARG A 299 7.57 -56.02 13.80
C ARG A 299 8.09 -57.43 14.07
N ALA A 300 7.49 -58.42 13.42
CA ALA A 300 7.80 -59.83 13.61
C ALA A 300 9.26 -60.17 13.20
N PRO A 301 9.87 -61.21 13.81
CA PRO A 301 11.18 -61.70 13.40
C PRO A 301 11.05 -62.61 12.17
N GLY A 302 11.57 -62.20 11.02
CA GLY A 302 11.59 -63.04 9.82
C GLY A 302 11.46 -62.28 8.51
N ASP A 303 12.46 -61.45 8.17
CA ASP A 303 12.56 -60.88 6.82
C ASP A 303 14.05 -60.56 6.51
N PRO A 304 14.79 -61.44 5.81
CA PRO A 304 16.23 -61.26 5.55
C PRO A 304 16.55 -60.09 4.62
N PHE A 305 15.56 -59.59 3.87
CA PHE A 305 15.70 -58.42 2.98
C PHE A 305 15.47 -57.10 3.70
N ALA A 306 15.98 -56.99 4.93
CA ALA A 306 16.09 -55.74 5.66
C ALA A 306 16.99 -54.77 4.85
N ARG A 307 16.33 -53.88 4.10
CA ARG A 307 16.87 -52.75 3.33
C ARG A 307 18.28 -52.36 3.78
N SER A 308 19.20 -52.29 2.81
CA SER A 308 20.46 -51.54 2.91
C SER A 308 20.16 -50.07 3.22
N GLY A 309 19.88 -49.80 4.50
CA GLY A 309 19.62 -48.46 4.99
C GLY A 309 20.94 -47.72 4.90
N ASN A 310 20.97 -46.64 4.13
CA ASN A 310 22.10 -45.73 3.98
C ASN A 310 22.74 -45.46 5.34
N SER A 311 23.76 -46.23 5.69
CA SER A 311 24.51 -46.06 6.92
C SER A 311 25.45 -44.89 6.70
N SER A 312 24.87 -43.69 6.79
CA SER A 312 25.51 -42.39 6.63
C SER A 312 26.91 -42.46 7.23
N GLN A 313 27.95 -42.48 6.39
CA GLN A 313 29.29 -42.98 6.71
C GLN A 313 29.79 -42.43 8.04
N ARG A 314 29.52 -43.16 9.14
CA ARG A 314 29.88 -42.68 10.48
C ARG A 314 31.39 -42.77 10.55
N LEU A 315 32.05 -41.65 10.81
CA LEU A 315 33.49 -41.60 11.00
C LEU A 315 33.82 -42.31 12.32
N GLN A 316 33.91 -43.63 12.24
CA GLN A 316 34.38 -44.50 13.31
C GLN A 316 35.90 -44.57 13.24
N ILE A 317 36.56 -44.08 14.30
CA ILE A 317 37.97 -44.30 14.58
C ILE A 317 38.07 -44.73 16.03
N ASN A 318 38.85 -45.79 16.31
CA ASN A 318 39.05 -46.35 17.64
C ASN A 318 37.71 -46.65 18.38
N GLY A 319 36.71 -47.15 17.65
CA GLY A 319 35.37 -47.49 18.17
C GLY A 319 34.44 -46.29 18.45
N LYS A 320 34.95 -45.05 18.42
CA LYS A 320 34.17 -43.83 18.71
C LYS A 320 33.59 -43.25 17.43
N THR A 321 32.32 -42.83 17.47
CA THR A 321 31.61 -42.19 16.35
C THR A 321 31.50 -40.69 16.57
N LEU A 322 32.14 -39.88 15.72
CA LEU A 322 31.87 -38.45 15.68
C LEU A 322 30.64 -38.20 14.80
N VAL A 323 29.69 -37.41 15.31
CA VAL A 323 28.45 -37.02 14.63
C VAL A 323 28.35 -35.49 14.65
N PRO A 324 28.05 -34.81 13.52
CA PRO A 324 27.91 -33.36 13.51
C PRO A 324 26.76 -32.90 14.42
N SER A 325 27.00 -31.81 15.15
CA SER A 325 26.02 -31.22 16.06
C SER A 325 24.84 -30.66 15.27
N ARG A 326 23.73 -31.40 15.23
CA ARG A 326 22.48 -30.92 14.62
C ARG A 326 21.95 -29.66 15.30
N THR A 327 22.24 -29.48 16.58
CA THR A 327 21.91 -28.29 17.37
C THR A 327 22.64 -27.04 16.89
N ASN A 328 23.90 -27.17 16.46
CA ASN A 328 24.65 -26.04 15.90
C ASN A 328 24.07 -25.65 14.53
N LEU A 329 23.83 -26.63 13.64
CA LEU A 329 23.19 -26.39 12.34
C LEU A 329 21.82 -25.72 12.51
N ALA A 330 20.97 -26.23 13.41
CA ALA A 330 19.67 -25.64 13.69
C ALA A 330 19.78 -24.19 14.22
N LYS A 331 20.80 -23.87 15.03
CA LYS A 331 21.02 -22.52 15.55
C LYS A 331 21.28 -21.47 14.45
N PHE A 332 21.93 -21.85 13.36
CA PHE A 332 22.13 -20.97 12.19
C PHE A 332 20.89 -20.93 11.29
N MET A 333 20.32 -22.09 10.97
CA MET A 333 19.21 -22.18 10.02
C MET A 333 17.89 -21.60 10.55
N VAL A 334 17.60 -21.68 11.87
CA VAL A 334 16.31 -21.25 12.43
C VAL A 334 16.05 -19.74 12.23
N PRO A 335 16.96 -18.82 12.54
CA PRO A 335 16.79 -17.39 12.21
C PRO A 335 16.54 -17.13 10.73
N PHE A 336 17.28 -17.78 9.82
CA PHE A 336 17.08 -17.63 8.38
C PHE A 336 15.70 -18.13 7.92
N LEU A 337 15.26 -19.28 8.42
CA LEU A 337 13.94 -19.85 8.10
C LEU A 337 12.79 -19.00 8.65
N ILE A 338 12.92 -18.46 9.88
CA ILE A 338 11.96 -17.53 10.45
C ILE A 338 11.89 -16.24 9.62
N TRP A 339 13.05 -15.70 9.24
CA TRP A 339 13.13 -14.53 8.37
C TRP A 339 12.46 -14.77 7.01
N SER A 340 12.78 -15.89 6.35
CA SER A 340 12.19 -16.24 5.06
C SER A 340 10.67 -16.45 5.14
N LEU A 341 10.16 -17.00 6.25
CA LEU A 341 8.73 -17.13 6.49
C LEU A 341 8.07 -15.76 6.72
N ALA A 342 8.72 -14.85 7.46
CA ALA A 342 8.23 -13.50 7.67
C ALA A 342 8.13 -12.70 6.36
N ALA A 343 9.18 -12.73 5.53
CA ALA A 343 9.18 -12.10 4.22
C ALA A 343 8.06 -12.65 3.32
N LEU A 344 7.88 -13.98 3.27
CA LEU A 344 6.79 -14.62 2.53
C LEU A 344 5.40 -14.17 3.03
N VAL A 345 5.21 -14.06 4.35
CA VAL A 345 3.94 -13.58 4.94
C VAL A 345 3.67 -12.12 4.55
N VAL A 346 4.66 -11.22 4.63
CA VAL A 346 4.47 -9.81 4.23
C VAL A 346 4.18 -9.69 2.73
N TYR A 347 4.85 -10.47 1.88
CA TYR A 347 4.53 -10.51 0.45
C TYR A 347 3.10 -11.02 0.17
N ILE A 348 2.63 -12.04 0.90
CA ILE A 348 1.24 -12.53 0.78
C ILE A 348 0.24 -11.46 1.24
N VAL A 349 0.48 -10.80 2.38
CA VAL A 349 -0.37 -9.71 2.88
C VAL A 349 -0.42 -8.56 1.87
N THR A 350 0.72 -8.15 1.31
CA THR A 350 0.80 -7.14 0.25
C THR A 350 -0.06 -7.51 -0.95
N VAL A 351 0.00 -8.75 -1.43
CA VAL A 351 -0.82 -9.19 -2.57
C VAL A 351 -2.32 -9.16 -2.23
N ILE A 352 -2.71 -9.44 -0.98
CA ILE A 352 -4.10 -9.33 -0.52
C ILE A 352 -4.55 -7.85 -0.50
N GLU A 353 -3.76 -6.94 0.08
CA GLU A 353 -4.06 -5.50 0.12
C GLU A 353 -4.11 -4.88 -1.29
N LEU A 354 -3.16 -5.23 -2.18
CA LEU A 354 -3.15 -4.78 -3.58
C LEU A 354 -4.37 -5.27 -4.37
N ASN A 355 -4.94 -6.43 -4.04
CA ASN A 355 -6.22 -6.86 -4.61
C ASN A 355 -7.39 -5.99 -4.12
N GLY A 356 -7.34 -5.52 -2.86
CA GLY A 356 -8.33 -4.61 -2.28
C GLY A 356 -8.35 -3.21 -2.90
N MET A 357 -7.24 -2.74 -3.48
CA MET A 357 -7.15 -1.41 -4.10
C MET A 357 -8.01 -1.22 -5.37
N GLN A 358 -8.55 -2.31 -5.93
CA GLN A 358 -9.44 -2.23 -7.09
C GLN A 358 -10.76 -1.52 -6.74
N THR A 359 -11.36 -1.81 -5.59
CA THR A 359 -12.62 -1.20 -5.14
C THR A 359 -12.56 0.33 -4.94
N PRO A 360 -11.55 0.90 -4.24
CA PRO A 360 -11.38 2.34 -4.14
C PRO A 360 -11.35 3.03 -5.52
N LEU A 361 -10.68 2.44 -6.50
CA LEU A 361 -10.51 3.04 -7.83
C LEU A 361 -11.82 3.04 -8.66
N THR A 362 -12.61 1.95 -8.60
CA THR A 362 -13.94 1.95 -9.26
C THR A 362 -14.89 2.94 -8.60
N SER A 363 -14.84 3.04 -7.26
CA SER A 363 -15.65 3.98 -6.47
C SER A 363 -15.27 5.43 -6.74
N LEU A 364 -13.97 5.73 -6.86
CA LEU A 364 -13.45 7.07 -7.19
C LEU A 364 -13.87 7.52 -8.59
N ASN A 365 -13.84 6.62 -9.59
CA ASN A 365 -14.38 6.93 -10.91
C ASN A 365 -15.87 7.27 -10.80
N LEU A 366 -16.66 6.42 -10.16
CA LEU A 366 -18.10 6.63 -10.08
C LEU A 366 -18.47 7.91 -9.30
N ALA A 367 -17.76 8.23 -8.21
CA ALA A 367 -17.91 9.51 -7.50
C ALA A 367 -17.60 10.72 -8.40
N SER A 368 -16.54 10.63 -9.21
CA SER A 368 -16.19 11.66 -10.19
C SER A 368 -17.26 11.81 -11.29
N ARG A 369 -17.84 10.68 -11.75
CA ARG A 369 -18.96 10.66 -12.70
C ARG A 369 -20.21 11.32 -12.12
N ILE A 370 -20.55 11.02 -10.87
CA ILE A 370 -21.67 11.66 -10.14
C ILE A 370 -21.47 13.17 -10.05
N ILE A 371 -20.27 13.67 -9.73
CA ILE A 371 -19.99 15.12 -9.69
C ILE A 371 -20.21 15.76 -11.05
N TYR A 372 -19.59 15.26 -12.13
CA TYR A 372 -19.75 15.91 -13.43
C TYR A 372 -21.20 15.80 -13.92
N ARG A 373 -21.87 14.66 -13.69
CA ARG A 373 -23.25 14.40 -14.12
C ARG A 373 -24.22 15.33 -13.41
N TYR A 374 -24.01 15.52 -12.10
CA TYR A 374 -24.73 16.50 -11.31
C TYR A 374 -24.60 17.91 -11.90
N THR A 375 -23.38 18.36 -12.24
CA THR A 375 -23.19 19.69 -12.85
C THR A 375 -23.88 19.82 -14.22
N ARG A 376 -23.93 18.75 -15.03
CA ARG A 376 -24.67 18.71 -16.29
C ARG A 376 -26.18 18.77 -16.08
N ILE A 377 -26.74 18.03 -15.12
CA ILE A 377 -28.17 18.12 -14.75
C ILE A 377 -28.51 19.54 -14.31
N ARG A 378 -27.70 20.16 -13.43
CA ARG A 378 -27.92 21.55 -13.00
C ARG A 378 -27.91 22.52 -14.18
N ALA A 379 -26.97 22.36 -15.12
CA ALA A 379 -26.88 23.20 -16.31
C ALA A 379 -28.05 22.97 -17.29
N ILE A 380 -28.47 21.73 -17.51
CA ILE A 380 -29.65 21.40 -18.32
C ILE A 380 -30.93 21.95 -17.67
N GLY A 381 -31.09 21.81 -16.35
CA GLY A 381 -32.20 22.38 -15.60
C GLY A 381 -32.22 23.92 -15.71
N ALA A 382 -31.06 24.57 -15.60
CA ALA A 382 -30.93 26.02 -15.82
C ALA A 382 -31.33 26.42 -17.24
N VAL A 383 -30.91 25.67 -18.26
CA VAL A 383 -31.33 25.90 -19.65
C VAL A 383 -32.84 25.66 -19.82
N PHE A 384 -33.40 24.62 -19.20
CA PHE A 384 -34.82 24.27 -19.31
C PHE A 384 -35.73 25.37 -18.74
N VAL A 385 -35.42 25.91 -17.55
CA VAL A 385 -36.18 27.04 -16.96
C VAL A 385 -35.90 28.39 -17.64
N SER A 386 -34.82 28.50 -18.43
CA SER A 386 -34.47 29.72 -19.18
C SER A 386 -35.23 29.91 -20.49
N ARG A 387 -36.00 28.91 -20.94
CA ARG A 387 -36.76 29.00 -22.19
C ARG A 387 -38.13 29.60 -21.92
N ASP A 388 -38.50 30.62 -22.68
CA ASP A 388 -39.85 31.16 -22.67
C ASP A 388 -40.78 30.36 -23.60
N ASP A 389 -40.22 29.72 -24.63
CA ASP A 389 -40.98 29.02 -25.66
C ASP A 389 -41.24 27.53 -25.33
N ALA A 390 -42.50 27.12 -25.46
CA ALA A 390 -42.94 25.74 -25.25
C ALA A 390 -42.22 24.74 -26.17
N ALA A 391 -41.83 25.15 -27.39
CA ALA A 391 -41.11 24.31 -28.33
C ALA A 391 -39.73 23.90 -27.79
N SER A 392 -38.93 24.85 -27.29
CA SER A 392 -37.65 24.55 -26.65
C SER A 392 -37.82 23.79 -25.33
N LYS A 393 -38.84 24.09 -24.53
CA LYS A 393 -39.16 23.29 -23.32
C LYS A 393 -39.43 21.83 -23.68
N ALA A 394 -40.19 21.56 -24.73
CA ALA A 394 -40.45 20.21 -25.23
C ALA A 394 -39.19 19.46 -25.67
N VAL A 395 -38.15 20.15 -26.16
CA VAL A 395 -36.85 19.55 -26.49
C VAL A 395 -36.01 19.25 -25.25
N TRP A 396 -35.96 20.16 -24.27
CA TRP A 396 -35.11 20.00 -23.08
C TRP A 396 -35.70 19.07 -22.01
N ARG A 397 -37.03 18.98 -21.89
CA ARG A 397 -37.74 18.07 -20.97
C ARG A 397 -37.25 16.61 -21.04
N PRO A 398 -37.23 15.92 -22.19
CA PRO A 398 -36.73 14.53 -22.28
C PRO A 398 -35.22 14.42 -22.05
N VAL A 399 -34.43 15.46 -22.38
CA VAL A 399 -32.99 15.48 -22.11
C VAL A 399 -32.72 15.53 -20.60
N LEU A 400 -33.45 16.37 -19.86
CA LEU A 400 -33.36 16.46 -18.40
C LEU A 400 -33.77 15.13 -17.75
N SER A 401 -34.90 14.53 -18.16
CA SER A 401 -35.35 13.23 -17.65
C SER A 401 -34.29 12.15 -17.86
N LYS A 402 -33.73 12.04 -19.08
CA LYS A 402 -32.74 11.02 -19.41
C LYS A 402 -31.45 11.15 -18.58
N GLU A 403 -30.94 12.37 -18.36
CA GLU A 403 -29.75 12.55 -17.53
C GLU A 403 -30.04 12.28 -16.04
N LEU A 404 -31.26 12.58 -15.54
CA LEU A 404 -31.68 12.21 -14.18
C LEU A 404 -31.70 10.69 -13.99
N ASP A 405 -32.24 9.93 -14.94
CA ASP A 405 -32.29 8.46 -14.87
C ASP A 405 -30.87 7.85 -14.89
N VAL A 406 -29.97 8.43 -15.70
CA VAL A 406 -28.55 8.06 -15.71
C VAL A 406 -27.85 8.39 -14.39
N PHE A 407 -28.07 9.59 -13.85
CA PHE A 407 -27.50 10.03 -12.58
C PHE A 407 -27.99 9.20 -11.42
N GLU A 408 -29.27 8.86 -11.37
CA GLU A 408 -29.84 7.99 -10.35
C GLU A 408 -29.26 6.57 -10.45
N SER A 409 -29.00 6.06 -11.66
CA SER A 409 -28.29 4.79 -11.86
C SER A 409 -26.84 4.86 -11.37
N GLU A 410 -26.09 5.92 -11.73
CA GLU A 410 -24.72 6.16 -11.26
C GLU A 410 -24.66 6.28 -9.73
N TYR A 411 -25.57 7.05 -9.14
CA TYR A 411 -25.63 7.28 -7.70
C TYR A 411 -26.04 6.01 -6.92
N ASN A 412 -27.08 5.29 -7.36
CA ASN A 412 -27.48 4.04 -6.71
C ASN A 412 -26.36 2.98 -6.80
N ALA A 413 -25.61 2.91 -7.91
CA ALA A 413 -24.47 2.00 -8.05
C ALA A 413 -23.30 2.37 -7.11
N LEU A 414 -23.05 3.65 -6.81
CA LEU A 414 -22.06 4.04 -5.79
C LEU A 414 -22.55 3.63 -4.39
N MET A 415 -23.83 3.87 -4.10
CA MET A 415 -24.39 3.67 -2.78
C MET A 415 -24.53 2.20 -2.40
N TYR A 416 -24.99 1.36 -3.33
CA TYR A 416 -25.39 -0.03 -3.08
C TYR A 416 -24.61 -1.07 -3.91
N GLY A 417 -23.68 -0.62 -4.75
CA GLY A 417 -22.94 -1.46 -5.68
C GLY A 417 -23.69 -1.77 -6.96
N GLY A 418 -22.98 -2.29 -7.96
CA GLY A 418 -23.54 -2.69 -9.25
C GLY A 418 -22.75 -2.19 -10.45
N ILE A 419 -23.40 -2.17 -11.61
CA ILE A 419 -22.91 -1.55 -12.85
C ILE A 419 -23.95 -0.52 -13.28
N PRO A 420 -23.63 0.78 -13.35
CA PRO A 420 -24.57 1.80 -13.77
C PRO A 420 -24.79 1.77 -15.29
N SER A 421 -25.98 2.20 -15.75
CA SER A 421 -26.37 2.16 -17.16
C SER A 421 -25.41 2.93 -18.09
N SER A 422 -24.79 4.01 -17.59
CA SER A 422 -23.79 4.80 -18.31
C SER A 422 -22.40 4.15 -18.42
N MET A 423 -22.17 2.99 -17.81
CA MET A 423 -20.97 2.17 -18.01
C MET A 423 -21.18 1.05 -19.04
N GLU A 424 -22.39 0.80 -19.53
CA GLU A 424 -22.66 -0.25 -20.53
C GLU A 424 -21.90 -0.01 -21.84
N ASN A 425 -21.76 1.27 -22.23
CA ASN A 425 -21.05 1.73 -23.43
C ASN A 425 -19.75 2.50 -23.10
N SER A 426 -19.24 2.41 -21.85
CA SER A 426 -17.95 2.99 -21.47
C SER A 426 -16.81 2.00 -21.74
N THR A 427 -15.60 2.51 -21.94
CA THR A 427 -14.37 1.72 -21.89
C THR A 427 -14.14 1.13 -20.50
N PHE A 428 -14.48 1.88 -19.44
CA PHE A 428 -14.35 1.44 -18.05
C PHE A 428 -15.63 0.73 -17.58
N ARG A 429 -15.75 -0.56 -17.94
CA ARG A 429 -16.88 -1.42 -17.49
C ARG A 429 -16.46 -2.35 -16.35
N ARG A 430 -16.40 -1.80 -15.13
CA ARG A 430 -16.08 -2.54 -13.89
C ARG A 430 -17.28 -2.57 -12.95
N TYR A 431 -17.38 -3.62 -12.14
CA TYR A 431 -18.35 -3.68 -11.03
C TYR A 431 -17.89 -2.73 -9.92
N VAL A 432 -18.82 -1.95 -9.37
CA VAL A 432 -18.57 -1.07 -8.22
C VAL A 432 -19.15 -1.73 -6.98
N GLU A 433 -18.39 -1.76 -5.89
CA GLU A 433 -18.89 -2.24 -4.60
C GLU A 433 -19.64 -1.12 -3.85
N ALA A 434 -20.48 -1.49 -2.88
CA ALA A 434 -21.29 -0.54 -2.13
C ALA A 434 -20.42 0.36 -1.23
N ALA A 435 -20.06 1.54 -1.71
CA ALA A 435 -19.13 2.44 -1.03
C ALA A 435 -19.62 2.89 0.36
N THR A 436 -20.93 2.95 0.56
CA THR A 436 -21.53 3.27 1.87
C THR A 436 -21.14 2.28 2.98
N PHE A 437 -20.85 1.03 2.62
CA PHE A 437 -20.48 -0.03 3.56
C PHE A 437 -18.97 -0.30 3.59
N ALA A 438 -18.19 0.28 2.67
CA ALA A 438 -16.73 0.14 2.61
C ALA A 438 -16.01 0.80 3.80
N SER A 439 -16.57 1.86 4.38
CA SER A 439 -16.06 2.49 5.61
C SER A 439 -17.17 3.19 6.40
N SER A 440 -17.01 3.21 7.72
CA SER A 440 -17.87 3.98 8.63
C SER A 440 -17.80 5.50 8.38
N SER A 441 -16.72 6.00 7.78
CA SER A 441 -16.58 7.39 7.34
C SER A 441 -17.56 7.74 6.20
N PHE A 442 -17.67 6.89 5.18
CA PHE A 442 -18.66 7.05 4.11
C PHE A 442 -20.09 6.99 4.67
N ALA A 443 -20.41 5.96 5.46
CA ALA A 443 -21.73 5.85 6.11
C ALA A 443 -22.08 7.07 6.97
N LYS A 444 -21.09 7.68 7.63
CA LYS A 444 -21.28 8.92 8.40
C LYS A 444 -21.63 10.09 7.47
N VAL A 445 -20.84 10.34 6.43
CA VAL A 445 -21.06 11.42 5.45
C VAL A 445 -22.43 11.30 4.77
N PHE A 446 -22.79 10.12 4.27
CA PHE A 446 -24.04 9.94 3.54
C PHE A 446 -25.30 10.03 4.41
N PHE A 447 -25.28 9.48 5.64
CA PHE A 447 -26.52 9.26 6.42
C PHE A 447 -26.55 9.84 7.84
N ARG A 448 -25.39 10.19 8.44
CA ARG A 448 -25.31 10.59 9.87
C ARG A 448 -24.70 11.96 10.10
N GLN A 449 -24.25 12.64 9.05
CA GLN A 449 -23.61 13.95 9.15
C GLN A 449 -24.67 15.00 9.50
N LYS A 450 -24.51 15.61 10.68
CA LYS A 450 -25.37 16.68 11.23
C LYS A 450 -24.81 18.08 11.04
N ILE A 451 -23.80 18.21 10.19
CA ILE A 451 -23.10 19.45 9.86
C ILE A 451 -23.35 19.69 8.37
N CYS A 452 -23.67 20.93 8.00
CA CYS A 452 -23.74 21.35 6.61
C CYS A 452 -22.43 21.09 5.85
N PHE A 453 -22.53 20.88 4.54
CA PHE A 453 -21.40 20.53 3.70
C PHE A 453 -20.61 21.73 3.14
N ARG A 454 -20.89 22.96 3.57
CA ARG A 454 -20.19 24.14 3.07
C ARG A 454 -18.77 24.25 3.61
N TYR A 455 -17.83 24.69 2.79
CA TYR A 455 -16.47 25.03 3.23
C TYR A 455 -16.48 26.20 4.22
N ASP A 456 -17.28 27.25 3.96
CA ASP A 456 -17.59 28.27 4.98
C ASP A 456 -18.88 27.92 5.74
N GLN A 457 -18.67 27.30 6.90
CA GLN A 457 -19.69 26.90 7.86
C GLN A 457 -20.56 28.08 8.34
N ARG A 458 -20.10 29.33 8.25
CA ARG A 458 -20.89 30.52 8.62
C ARG A 458 -22.01 30.81 7.65
N THR A 459 -21.89 30.36 6.40
CA THR A 459 -22.89 30.57 5.35
C THR A 459 -24.00 29.53 5.37
N CYS A 460 -23.92 28.54 6.27
CA CYS A 460 -24.92 27.49 6.38
C CYS A 460 -26.25 28.01 6.91
N PHE A 461 -27.33 27.37 6.46
CA PHE A 461 -28.69 27.64 6.93
C PHE A 461 -28.77 27.47 8.45
N GLN A 462 -29.55 28.32 9.09
CA GLN A 462 -29.77 28.31 10.53
C GLN A 462 -31.03 27.50 10.88
N PRO A 463 -31.17 26.97 12.11
CA PRO A 463 -32.40 26.31 12.55
C PRO A 463 -33.62 27.22 12.35
N GLY A 464 -34.63 26.71 11.63
CA GLY A 464 -35.84 27.45 11.25
C GLY A 464 -35.89 27.88 9.78
N ASP A 465 -34.78 27.80 9.04
CA ASP A 465 -34.76 27.91 7.58
C ASP A 465 -35.39 26.66 6.92
N GLU A 466 -36.09 26.83 5.80
CA GLU A 466 -36.75 25.72 5.07
C GLU A 466 -35.75 24.66 4.55
N TYR A 467 -34.50 25.05 4.31
CA TYR A 467 -33.43 24.16 3.84
C TYR A 467 -32.55 23.61 4.98
N TYR A 468 -32.79 23.99 6.24
CA TYR A 468 -31.96 23.55 7.36
C TYR A 468 -31.95 22.03 7.51
N GLU A 469 -33.12 21.41 7.61
CA GLU A 469 -33.23 19.96 7.83
C GLU A 469 -32.59 19.15 6.70
N ILE A 470 -32.82 19.53 5.43
CA ILE A 470 -32.28 18.73 4.32
C ILE A 470 -30.76 18.85 4.18
N THR A 471 -30.16 19.99 4.56
CA THR A 471 -28.70 20.21 4.53
C THR A 471 -27.96 19.61 5.73
N HIS A 472 -28.64 19.35 6.85
CA HIS A 472 -28.06 18.80 8.08
C HIS A 472 -28.47 17.34 8.36
N ASN A 473 -28.94 16.60 7.35
CA ASN A 473 -29.33 15.18 7.47
C ASN A 473 -28.54 14.25 6.53
N GLY A 474 -27.29 14.59 6.24
CA GLY A 474 -26.38 13.80 5.40
C GLY A 474 -26.54 14.04 3.89
N LEU A 475 -25.51 13.63 3.14
CA LEU A 475 -25.44 13.88 1.70
C LEU A 475 -26.55 13.16 0.91
N ASP A 476 -26.97 11.97 1.33
CA ASP A 476 -27.99 11.20 0.60
C ASP A 476 -29.35 11.92 0.57
N ALA A 477 -29.73 12.56 1.68
CA ALA A 477 -30.97 13.32 1.77
C ALA A 477 -31.00 14.45 0.71
N MET A 478 -29.90 15.22 0.59
CA MET A 478 -29.77 16.28 -0.42
C MET A 478 -29.80 15.74 -1.85
N VAL A 479 -29.07 14.65 -2.15
CA VAL A 479 -29.06 14.04 -3.49
C VAL A 479 -30.45 13.56 -3.88
N ARG A 480 -31.12 12.82 -2.98
CA ARG A 480 -32.48 12.29 -3.20
C ARG A 480 -33.49 13.42 -3.41
N ARG A 481 -33.42 14.50 -2.62
CA ARG A 481 -34.30 15.66 -2.81
C ARG A 481 -34.03 16.37 -4.14
N MET A 482 -32.78 16.52 -4.55
CA MET A 482 -32.42 17.15 -5.84
C MET A 482 -32.96 16.35 -7.02
N VAL A 483 -32.80 15.02 -7.03
CA VAL A 483 -33.37 14.16 -8.09
C VAL A 483 -34.89 14.26 -8.11
N TYR A 484 -35.54 14.26 -6.93
CA TYR A 484 -36.99 14.40 -6.83
C TYR A 484 -37.50 15.73 -7.39
N GLU A 485 -36.91 16.85 -6.99
CA GLU A 485 -37.34 18.19 -7.46
C GLU A 485 -37.08 18.39 -8.96
N MET A 486 -35.92 17.94 -9.47
CA MET A 486 -35.62 18.03 -10.91
C MET A 486 -36.49 17.09 -11.75
N ARG A 487 -36.87 15.92 -11.24
CA ARG A 487 -37.82 15.02 -11.91
C ARG A 487 -39.24 15.57 -11.87
N LEU A 488 -39.67 16.23 -10.80
CA LEU A 488 -40.97 16.91 -10.80
C LEU A 488 -40.98 18.16 -11.69
N LEU A 489 -39.90 18.93 -11.71
CA LEU A 489 -39.74 20.08 -12.63
C LEU A 489 -39.86 19.65 -14.10
N SER A 490 -39.37 18.46 -14.49
CA SER A 490 -39.55 17.95 -15.85
C SER A 490 -40.99 17.51 -16.16
N LEU A 491 -41.79 17.22 -15.13
CA LEU A 491 -43.19 16.80 -15.25
C LEU A 491 -44.20 17.96 -15.11
N ASP A 492 -43.79 19.12 -14.59
CA ASP A 492 -44.65 20.31 -14.46
C ASP A 492 -45.08 20.87 -15.83
N ASP A 493 -46.20 21.60 -15.83
CA ASP A 493 -46.70 22.37 -16.96
C ASP A 493 -45.69 23.45 -17.39
N ASP A 494 -45.63 23.76 -18.69
CA ASP A 494 -44.70 24.77 -19.24
C ASP A 494 -44.83 26.17 -18.61
N LYS A 495 -45.97 26.48 -17.97
CA LYS A 495 -46.23 27.74 -17.25
C LYS A 495 -45.56 27.80 -15.86
N ASP A 496 -45.33 26.64 -15.23
CA ASP A 496 -44.80 26.51 -13.86
C ASP A 496 -43.28 26.25 -13.87
N VAL A 497 -42.74 25.78 -15.01
CA VAL A 497 -41.31 25.69 -15.31
C VAL A 497 -40.72 27.09 -15.50
N VAL A 498 -40.48 27.80 -14.38
CA VAL A 498 -39.89 29.15 -14.34
C VAL A 498 -38.72 29.22 -13.37
N TYR A 499 -37.83 30.20 -13.56
CA TYR A 499 -36.68 30.45 -12.67
C TYR A 499 -37.06 30.60 -11.18
N ASN A 500 -38.23 31.19 -10.89
CA ASN A 500 -38.70 31.44 -9.53
C ASN A 500 -39.57 30.30 -8.97
N SER A 501 -39.57 29.12 -9.61
CA SER A 501 -40.24 27.93 -9.09
C SER A 501 -39.48 27.38 -7.88
N SER A 502 -40.19 26.95 -6.84
CA SER A 502 -39.57 26.41 -5.62
C SER A 502 -38.68 25.19 -5.89
N ARG A 503 -39.03 24.37 -6.89
CA ARG A 503 -38.23 23.21 -7.35
C ARG A 503 -36.86 23.61 -7.89
N TYR A 504 -36.83 24.64 -8.74
CA TYR A 504 -35.57 25.16 -9.28
C TYR A 504 -34.81 25.99 -8.23
N ALA A 505 -35.52 26.70 -7.36
CA ALA A 505 -34.95 27.42 -6.21
C ALA A 505 -34.15 26.46 -5.31
N PHE A 506 -34.69 25.29 -4.93
CA PHE A 506 -33.95 24.28 -4.19
C PHE A 506 -32.63 23.90 -4.88
N THR A 507 -32.65 23.66 -6.19
CA THR A 507 -31.44 23.22 -6.90
C THR A 507 -30.44 24.35 -7.17
N SER A 508 -30.89 25.60 -7.27
CA SER A 508 -30.01 26.77 -7.44
C SER A 508 -29.45 27.29 -6.11
N ILE A 509 -30.17 27.11 -5.00
CA ILE A 509 -29.77 27.57 -3.66
C ILE A 509 -28.99 26.48 -2.90
N VAL A 510 -29.61 25.31 -2.66
CA VAL A 510 -28.98 24.19 -1.92
C VAL A 510 -28.11 23.36 -2.84
N GLY A 511 -28.61 23.07 -4.05
CA GLY A 511 -27.87 22.28 -5.03
C GLY A 511 -26.51 22.89 -5.39
N ALA A 512 -26.51 24.18 -5.75
CA ALA A 512 -25.32 24.84 -6.26
C ALA A 512 -24.17 24.99 -5.25
N ASN A 513 -24.49 24.97 -3.95
CA ASN A 513 -23.55 25.20 -2.85
C ASN A 513 -23.39 23.90 -2.03
N ASP A 514 -24.28 23.65 -1.06
CA ASP A 514 -24.19 22.57 -0.08
C ASP A 514 -24.03 21.18 -0.72
N LEU A 515 -24.85 20.86 -1.73
CA LEU A 515 -24.79 19.56 -2.41
C LEU A 515 -23.52 19.43 -3.27
N TYR A 516 -23.12 20.48 -3.99
CA TYR A 516 -21.93 20.45 -4.82
C TYR A 516 -20.66 20.28 -3.98
N GLU A 517 -20.52 21.06 -2.90
CA GLU A 517 -19.39 20.99 -1.98
C GLU A 517 -19.39 19.67 -1.20
N GLY A 518 -20.56 19.14 -0.82
CA GLY A 518 -20.68 17.82 -0.20
C GLY A 518 -20.26 16.67 -1.12
N LEU A 519 -20.60 16.74 -2.41
CA LEU A 519 -20.13 15.78 -3.40
C LEU A 519 -18.60 15.89 -3.61
N GLN A 520 -18.05 17.11 -3.67
CA GLN A 520 -16.60 17.32 -3.75
C GLN A 520 -15.84 16.76 -2.53
N GLN A 521 -16.28 17.08 -1.32
CA GLN A 521 -15.69 16.55 -0.07
C GLN A 521 -15.78 15.02 -0.02
N THR A 522 -16.86 14.44 -0.54
CA THR A 522 -17.02 12.99 -0.61
C THR A 522 -16.05 12.35 -1.62
N ALA A 523 -15.83 12.98 -2.79
CA ALA A 523 -14.81 12.54 -3.74
C ALA A 523 -13.39 12.67 -3.15
N GLN A 524 -13.09 13.74 -2.41
CA GLN A 524 -11.82 13.85 -1.68
C GLN A 524 -11.68 12.72 -0.66
N LEU A 525 -12.74 12.32 0.03
CA LEU A 525 -12.71 11.17 0.95
C LEU A 525 -12.37 9.85 0.21
N PHE A 526 -12.85 9.65 -1.02
CA PHE A 526 -12.43 8.52 -1.86
C PHE A 526 -10.95 8.59 -2.27
N VAL A 527 -10.44 9.79 -2.59
CA VAL A 527 -9.02 10.02 -2.89
C VAL A 527 -8.16 9.69 -1.67
N ASP A 528 -8.48 10.27 -0.50
CA ASP A 528 -7.75 10.08 0.75
C ASP A 528 -7.77 8.61 1.20
N TYR A 529 -8.93 7.93 1.07
CA TYR A 529 -9.06 6.50 1.34
C TYR A 529 -8.15 5.66 0.43
N SER A 530 -8.10 5.98 -0.86
CA SER A 530 -7.23 5.31 -1.84
C SER A 530 -5.75 5.53 -1.51
N ILE A 531 -5.35 6.78 -1.27
CA ILE A 531 -3.96 7.16 -0.93
C ILE A 531 -3.51 6.49 0.38
N ASN A 532 -4.39 6.40 1.38
CA ASN A 532 -4.07 5.74 2.65
C ASN A 532 -3.75 4.24 2.45
N HIS A 533 -4.48 3.54 1.60
CA HIS A 533 -4.19 2.15 1.23
C HIS A 533 -2.83 1.99 0.54
N PHE A 534 -2.49 2.85 -0.43
CA PHE A 534 -1.16 2.87 -1.05
C PHE A 534 -0.05 3.11 -0.01
N ASN A 535 -0.23 4.11 0.88
CA ASN A 535 0.74 4.43 1.92
C ASN A 535 0.91 3.30 2.94
N GLN A 536 -0.14 2.55 3.26
CA GLN A 536 -0.07 1.36 4.10
C GLN A 536 0.81 0.27 3.47
N VAL A 537 0.65 0.00 2.17
CA VAL A 537 1.50 -0.96 1.43
C VAL A 537 2.96 -0.51 1.40
N ILE A 538 3.22 0.77 1.10
CA ILE A 538 4.59 1.36 1.10
C ILE A 538 5.21 1.25 2.50
N SER A 539 4.44 1.54 3.55
CA SER A 539 4.89 1.45 4.94
C SER A 539 5.27 0.02 5.32
N MET A 540 4.45 -0.98 4.96
CA MET A 540 4.74 -2.40 5.21
C MET A 540 6.06 -2.85 4.57
N HIS A 541 6.32 -2.47 3.31
CA HIS A 541 7.59 -2.77 2.64
C HIS A 541 8.78 -2.03 3.24
N THR A 542 8.60 -0.77 3.65
CA THR A 542 9.65 0.02 4.32
C THR A 542 10.02 -0.57 5.67
N ILE A 543 9.03 -0.96 6.47
CA ILE A 543 9.22 -1.64 7.76
C ILE A 543 9.90 -3.00 7.55
N LEU A 544 9.47 -3.78 6.56
CA LEU A 544 10.10 -5.05 6.21
C LEU A 544 11.59 -4.85 5.92
N LEU A 545 11.95 -3.88 5.07
CA LEU A 545 13.35 -3.57 4.70
C LEU A 545 14.20 -3.20 5.92
N VAL A 546 13.71 -2.35 6.81
CA VAL A 546 14.43 -1.96 8.04
C VAL A 546 14.63 -3.18 8.95
N ILE A 547 13.62 -4.05 9.08
CA ILE A 547 13.74 -5.30 9.84
C ILE A 547 14.72 -6.27 9.17
N SER A 548 14.75 -6.37 7.82
CA SER A 548 15.75 -7.16 7.07
C SER A 548 17.16 -6.77 7.48
N ILE A 549 17.46 -5.47 7.40
CA ILE A 549 18.79 -4.92 7.68
C ILE A 549 19.17 -5.18 9.14
N GLY A 550 18.25 -4.91 10.07
CA GLY A 550 18.45 -5.18 11.50
C GLY A 550 18.72 -6.65 11.81
N LEU A 551 17.98 -7.58 11.20
CA LEU A 551 18.16 -9.02 11.39
C LEU A 551 19.46 -9.55 10.76
N VAL A 552 19.85 -9.02 9.59
CA VAL A 552 21.13 -9.35 8.96
C VAL A 552 22.31 -8.90 9.84
N LEU A 553 22.29 -7.67 10.34
CA LEU A 553 23.30 -7.17 11.29
C LEU A 553 23.32 -8.00 12.58
N ALA A 554 22.16 -8.30 13.15
CA ALA A 554 22.06 -9.14 14.35
C ALA A 554 22.60 -10.57 14.11
N TYR A 555 22.35 -11.17 12.95
CA TYR A 555 22.92 -12.46 12.57
C TYR A 555 24.47 -12.39 12.53
N PHE A 556 25.02 -11.35 11.89
CA PHE A 556 26.47 -11.15 11.82
C PHE A 556 27.10 -11.02 13.22
N PHE A 557 26.59 -10.12 14.06
CA PHE A 557 27.19 -9.83 15.37
C PHE A 557 26.93 -10.91 16.44
N PHE A 558 25.74 -11.51 16.51
CA PHE A 558 25.38 -12.45 17.59
C PHE A 558 25.56 -13.93 17.24
N LEU A 559 25.58 -14.30 15.96
CA LEU A 559 25.69 -15.69 15.53
C LEU A 559 26.99 -15.97 14.77
N LEU A 560 27.27 -15.23 13.70
CA LEU A 560 28.42 -15.54 12.84
C LEU A 560 29.74 -15.19 13.54
N TRP A 561 29.90 -13.95 14.03
CA TRP A 561 31.14 -13.49 14.66
C TRP A 561 31.54 -14.35 15.87
N PRO A 562 30.67 -14.63 16.86
CA PRO A 562 31.07 -15.40 18.03
C PRO A 562 31.33 -16.88 17.69
N HIS A 563 30.75 -17.38 16.60
CA HIS A 563 31.05 -18.73 16.12
C HIS A 563 32.39 -18.81 15.41
N LEU A 564 32.71 -17.86 14.53
CA LEU A 564 34.02 -17.74 13.89
C LEU A 564 35.14 -17.57 14.94
N ALA A 565 34.95 -16.68 15.91
CA ALA A 565 35.90 -16.53 17.01
C ALA A 565 36.11 -17.83 17.82
N ARG A 566 35.03 -18.59 18.07
CA ARG A 566 35.13 -19.91 18.71
C ARG A 566 35.81 -20.95 17.83
N THR A 567 35.54 -21.02 16.52
CA THR A 567 36.19 -22.00 15.64
C THR A 567 37.67 -21.70 15.44
N VAL A 568 38.08 -20.42 15.41
CA VAL A 568 39.49 -20.00 15.44
C VAL A 568 40.15 -20.39 16.76
N ARG A 569 39.50 -20.15 17.91
CA ARG A 569 40.02 -20.55 19.23
C ARG A 569 40.10 -22.07 19.41
N ASP A 570 39.15 -22.82 18.87
CA ASP A 570 39.19 -24.28 18.86
C ASP A 570 40.31 -24.78 17.94
N ALA A 571 40.53 -24.17 16.77
CA ALA A 571 41.60 -24.54 15.86
C ALA A 571 43.00 -24.25 16.43
N THR A 572 43.21 -23.10 17.07
CA THR A 572 44.49 -22.75 17.75
C THR A 572 44.78 -23.67 18.93
N ARG A 573 43.77 -24.01 19.74
CA ARG A 573 43.90 -25.04 20.80
C ARG A 573 44.26 -26.41 20.23
N GLN A 574 43.66 -26.81 19.12
CA GLN A 574 43.97 -28.07 18.45
C GLN A 574 45.41 -28.07 17.90
N SER A 575 45.90 -26.97 17.32
CA SER A 575 47.30 -26.88 16.88
C SER A 575 48.29 -26.91 18.04
N ALA A 576 47.98 -26.22 19.15
CA ALA A 576 48.83 -26.24 20.36
C ALA A 576 48.93 -27.66 20.97
N LEU A 577 47.82 -28.39 21.07
CA LEU A 577 47.82 -29.79 21.51
C LEU A 577 48.63 -30.70 20.57
N LEU A 578 48.57 -30.46 19.25
CA LEU A 578 49.37 -31.21 18.28
C LEU A 578 50.87 -30.87 18.34
N SER A 579 51.25 -29.68 18.82
CA SER A 579 52.67 -29.31 19.05
C SER A 579 53.28 -29.91 20.32
N LEU A 580 52.46 -30.35 21.28
CA LEU A 580 52.92 -31.01 22.52
C LEU A 580 53.13 -32.53 22.38
N VAL A 581 52.90 -33.09 21.19
CA VAL A 581 53.09 -34.52 20.94
C VAL A 581 54.58 -34.83 20.87
N PRO A 582 55.09 -35.89 21.55
CA PRO A 582 56.51 -36.23 21.54
C PRO A 582 57.06 -36.42 20.12
N PRO A 583 58.31 -35.99 19.84
CA PRO A 583 58.90 -36.07 18.49
C PRO A 583 59.07 -37.51 17.99
N GLU A 584 59.15 -38.49 18.90
CA GLU A 584 59.12 -39.94 18.64
C GLU A 584 57.87 -40.39 17.86
N THR A 585 56.77 -39.66 18.00
CA THR A 585 55.52 -39.93 17.27
C THR A 585 55.45 -39.06 16.02
N ASP A 586 55.54 -39.66 14.83
CA ASP A 586 55.35 -38.95 13.56
C ASP A 586 53.88 -38.51 13.38
N VAL A 587 53.56 -37.37 13.99
CA VAL A 587 52.24 -36.71 13.92
C VAL A 587 51.89 -36.39 12.48
N ARG A 588 52.87 -35.98 11.66
CA ARG A 588 52.64 -35.60 10.26
C ARG A 588 52.20 -36.81 9.44
N ALA A 589 52.86 -37.96 9.56
CA ALA A 589 52.40 -39.19 8.94
C ALA A 589 51.08 -39.66 9.52
N HIS A 590 50.87 -39.61 10.84
CA HIS A 590 49.63 -40.05 11.46
C HIS A 590 48.42 -39.22 10.97
N VAL A 591 48.47 -37.89 11.12
CA VAL A 591 47.44 -36.96 10.66
C VAL A 591 47.20 -37.11 9.16
N ARG A 592 48.26 -37.16 8.33
CA ARG A 592 48.15 -37.39 6.89
C ARG A 592 47.49 -38.74 6.56
N THR A 593 47.70 -39.77 7.38
CA THR A 593 47.06 -41.09 7.23
C THR A 593 45.59 -41.06 7.65
N VAL A 594 45.24 -40.36 8.74
CA VAL A 594 43.84 -40.14 9.17
C VAL A 594 43.07 -39.34 8.11
N PHE A 595 43.63 -38.24 7.62
CA PHE A 595 43.06 -37.44 6.52
C PHE A 595 42.94 -38.25 5.22
N LYS A 596 43.97 -39.01 4.80
CA LYS A 596 43.89 -39.90 3.64
C LYS A 596 42.80 -40.97 3.80
N ARG A 597 42.63 -41.55 4.99
CA ARG A 597 41.56 -42.52 5.29
C ARG A 597 40.17 -41.87 5.23
N ALA A 598 40.01 -40.67 5.79
CA ALA A 598 38.75 -39.92 5.75
C ALA A 598 38.36 -39.51 4.32
N LEU A 599 39.28 -38.92 3.56
CA LEU A 599 39.07 -38.52 2.16
C LEU A 599 38.92 -39.74 1.22
N GLY A 600 39.66 -40.82 1.47
CA GLY A 600 39.58 -42.06 0.72
C GLY A 600 38.22 -42.75 0.84
N ARG A 601 37.64 -42.81 2.06
CA ARG A 601 36.28 -43.33 2.29
C ARG A 601 35.21 -42.54 1.53
N LYS A 602 35.38 -41.21 1.37
CA LYS A 602 34.49 -40.38 0.56
C LYS A 602 34.55 -40.74 -0.93
N LYS A 603 35.75 -40.94 -1.50
CA LYS A 603 35.92 -41.39 -2.89
C LYS A 603 35.38 -42.82 -3.12
N ALA A 604 35.57 -43.73 -2.17
CA ALA A 604 35.04 -45.09 -2.25
C ALA A 604 33.50 -45.12 -2.23
N GLY A 605 32.87 -44.31 -1.38
CA GLY A 605 31.41 -44.19 -1.32
C GLY A 605 30.80 -43.68 -2.63
N ILE A 606 31.42 -42.66 -3.25
CA ILE A 606 30.98 -42.15 -4.56
C ILE A 606 31.08 -43.23 -5.64
N LYS A 607 32.17 -44.01 -5.68
CA LYS A 607 32.30 -45.14 -6.62
C LYS A 607 31.24 -46.22 -6.41
N GLN A 608 30.91 -46.57 -5.16
CA GLN A 608 29.82 -47.51 -4.87
C GLN A 608 28.45 -46.98 -5.29
N GLN A 609 28.17 -45.69 -5.07
CA GLN A 609 26.93 -45.07 -5.56
C GLN A 609 26.87 -45.09 -7.10
N GLN A 610 27.95 -44.74 -7.79
CA GLN A 610 28.00 -44.80 -9.26
C GLN A 610 27.79 -46.23 -9.79
N GLN A 611 28.38 -47.25 -9.16
CA GLN A 611 28.16 -48.65 -9.52
C GLN A 611 26.71 -49.11 -9.26
N GLN A 612 26.11 -48.69 -8.15
CA GLN A 612 24.70 -49.00 -7.85
C GLN A 612 23.74 -48.28 -8.82
N GLN A 613 24.06 -47.05 -9.22
CA GLN A 613 23.29 -46.31 -10.22
C GLN A 613 23.39 -46.99 -11.60
N GLN A 614 24.59 -47.39 -12.03
CA GLN A 614 24.79 -48.16 -13.27
C GLN A 614 24.08 -49.52 -13.27
N GLN A 615 23.93 -50.16 -12.10
CA GLN A 615 23.12 -51.38 -11.96
C GLN A 615 21.60 -51.12 -11.94
N ALA A 616 21.17 -49.93 -11.54
CA ALA A 616 19.76 -49.53 -11.54
C ALA A 616 19.27 -49.05 -12.92
N ASP A 617 20.14 -48.36 -13.67
CA ASP A 617 19.88 -47.86 -15.02
C ASP A 617 20.10 -48.93 -16.11
N ALA A 618 20.59 -50.12 -15.74
CA ALA A 618 20.69 -51.25 -16.64
C ALA A 618 19.29 -51.68 -17.11
N PRO A 619 19.01 -51.73 -18.43
CA PRO A 619 17.68 -52.00 -18.94
C PRO A 619 17.20 -53.38 -18.49
N LYS A 620 16.03 -53.43 -17.83
CA LYS A 620 15.43 -54.69 -17.40
C LYS A 620 15.22 -55.60 -18.63
N PRO A 621 15.62 -56.88 -18.55
CA PRO A 621 15.38 -57.80 -19.65
C PRO A 621 13.87 -57.91 -19.93
N PRO A 622 13.46 -58.02 -21.21
CA PRO A 622 12.05 -58.08 -21.56
C PRO A 622 11.39 -59.29 -20.89
N SER A 623 10.30 -59.03 -20.18
CA SER A 623 9.50 -60.07 -19.53
C SER A 623 8.87 -60.97 -20.59
N ARG A 624 9.34 -62.23 -20.67
CA ARG A 624 8.64 -63.27 -21.45
C ARG A 624 7.28 -63.55 -20.80
N GLY A 625 6.22 -63.37 -21.59
CA GLY A 625 4.95 -64.09 -21.41
C GLY A 625 5.03 -65.48 -22.00
#